data_AF-A0A2V6QL34-F1
#
_entry.id   AF-A0A2V6QL34-F1
#
_cell.length_a   1.000
_cell.length_b   1.000
_cell.length_c   1.000
_cell.angle_alpha   90.00
_cell.angle_beta   90.00
_cell.angle_gamma   90.00
#
_symmetry.space_group_name_H-M   'P 1'
#
loop_
_entity.id
_entity.type
_entity.pdbx_description
1 polymer ?
#
loop_
_entity_poly.entity_id
_entity_poly.type
_entity_poly.pdbx_seq_one_letter_code
_entity_poly.pdbx_strand_id
1 'polypeptide(L)'
;MGLVGQLKGRMGDPGSLLGIVPLLLESKFSIAGVGNLADTTDDTLFSTTIKAKTLPKDGDRLVVSAWGVFAVNGNNKRVTMQFGATTLVSSGVVVLNGKAWWLIAEIVRSGAATQLGIGEYTADTATAEVMTKTAPAENLAADIVLKVTGASPTTGAANDVLAHGYSILGLKN
;
A
#
# COMPACT_ATOMS: atom_id res chain seq x y z
N MET A 1 11.82 24.82 28.15
CA MET A 1 10.35 25.01 28.10
C MET A 1 9.92 24.79 26.66
N GLY A 2 9.43 23.60 26.32
CA GLY A 2 8.99 23.27 24.97
C GLY A 2 7.88 22.24 25.08
N LEU A 3 6.64 22.73 25.20
CA LEU A 3 5.45 21.89 25.21
C LEU A 3 5.34 21.24 23.83
N VAL A 4 5.62 19.94 23.75
CA VAL A 4 5.14 19.12 22.64
C VAL A 4 3.63 19.09 22.78
N GLY A 5 2.92 19.78 21.88
CA GLY A 5 1.47 19.80 21.85
C GLY A 5 0.92 18.41 21.54
N GLN A 6 0.82 17.55 22.54
CA GLN A 6 -0.01 16.36 22.46
C GLN A 6 -1.47 16.81 22.50
N LEU A 7 -2.22 16.38 21.50
CA LEU A 7 -3.66 16.60 21.38
C LEU A 7 -4.36 16.06 22.64
N LYS A 8 -4.65 16.93 23.60
CA LYS A 8 -5.29 16.58 24.87
C LYS A 8 -6.81 16.64 24.73
N GLY A 9 -7.38 15.65 24.05
CA GLY A 9 -8.74 15.22 24.39
C GLY A 9 -8.69 14.59 25.78
N ARG A 10 -9.36 15.19 26.77
CA ARG A 10 -9.39 14.63 28.12
C ARG A 10 -10.37 13.46 28.15
N MET A 11 -9.98 12.36 28.79
CA MET A 11 -10.88 11.25 29.10
C MET A 11 -12.03 11.77 29.97
N GLY A 12 -13.28 11.69 29.50
CA GLY A 12 -14.45 12.06 30.30
C GLY A 12 -15.66 12.59 29.55
N ASP A 13 -15.55 13.01 28.30
CA ASP A 13 -16.70 13.51 27.52
C ASP A 13 -17.39 12.32 26.81
N PRO A 14 -18.66 11.98 27.11
CA PRO A 14 -19.34 10.79 26.57
C PRO A 14 -19.75 10.90 25.09
N GLY A 15 -18.94 11.57 24.26
CA GLY A 15 -19.15 11.71 22.82
C GLY A 15 -18.04 12.46 22.07
N SER A 16 -16.90 12.80 22.70
CA SER A 16 -15.84 13.60 22.07
C SER A 16 -14.70 12.71 21.54
N LEU A 17 -14.99 11.92 20.51
CA LEU A 17 -13.97 11.62 19.52
C LEU A 17 -14.00 12.80 18.55
N LEU A 18 -12.98 13.66 18.60
CA LEU A 18 -12.67 14.59 17.50
C LEU A 18 -12.82 13.78 16.19
N GLY A 19 -13.79 14.16 15.35
CA GLY A 19 -14.36 13.31 14.31
C GLY A 19 -13.33 12.61 13.42
N ILE A 20 -13.59 11.34 13.07
CA ILE A 20 -12.87 10.48 12.09
C ILE A 20 -11.42 10.93 11.85
N VAL A 21 -10.58 10.92 12.88
CA VAL A 21 -9.14 11.14 12.67
C VAL A 21 -8.58 9.84 12.08
N PRO A 22 -7.98 9.86 10.88
CA PRO A 22 -7.31 8.68 10.35
C PRO A 22 -6.19 8.26 11.32
N LEU A 23 -6.20 7.00 11.72
CA LEU A 23 -5.12 6.43 12.51
C LEU A 23 -4.00 6.01 11.55
N LEU A 24 -2.78 6.52 11.76
CA LEU A 24 -1.60 5.97 11.09
C LEU A 24 -1.31 4.59 11.67
N LEU A 25 -1.53 3.55 10.88
CA LEU A 25 -1.25 2.17 11.28
C LEU A 25 0.23 1.84 11.07
N GLU A 26 0.83 2.31 9.99
CA GLU A 26 2.24 2.09 9.67
C GLU A 26 2.76 3.19 8.75
N SER A 27 4.04 3.54 8.91
CA SER A 27 4.81 4.29 7.92
C SER A 27 6.24 3.74 7.86
N LYS A 28 6.71 3.42 6.65
CA LYS A 28 8.07 2.93 6.37
C LYS A 28 8.71 3.81 5.30
N PHE A 29 9.99 4.08 5.48
CA PHE A 29 10.76 4.89 4.55
C PHE A 29 12.19 4.37 4.42
N SER A 30 12.74 4.36 3.21
CA SER A 30 14.13 4.05 2.92
C SER A 30 14.71 5.09 1.96
N ILE A 31 15.77 5.78 2.39
CA ILE A 31 16.48 6.75 1.55
C ILE A 31 17.16 6.03 0.38
N ALA A 32 17.80 4.89 0.64
CA ALA A 32 18.48 4.09 -0.39
C ALA A 32 17.49 3.35 -1.32
N GLY A 33 16.23 3.24 -0.90
CA GLY A 33 15.22 2.39 -1.53
C GLY A 33 15.32 0.94 -1.05
N VAL A 34 14.25 0.19 -1.23
CA VAL A 34 14.21 -1.27 -1.10
C VAL A 34 13.92 -1.83 -2.48
N GLY A 35 14.84 -2.63 -3.01
CA GLY A 35 14.80 -3.12 -4.38
C GLY A 35 14.37 -4.57 -4.49
N ASN A 36 13.91 -4.96 -5.68
CA ASN A 36 13.78 -6.37 -6.04
C ASN A 36 15.16 -7.03 -6.17
N LEU A 37 15.21 -8.35 -5.98
CA LEU A 37 16.39 -9.18 -6.13
C LEU A 37 16.66 -9.48 -7.61
N ALA A 38 17.81 -10.10 -7.90
CA ALA A 38 18.22 -10.49 -9.25
C ALA A 38 17.53 -11.79 -9.69
N ASP A 39 16.21 -11.77 -9.78
CA ASP A 39 15.39 -12.86 -10.31
C ASP A 39 14.12 -12.35 -10.98
N THR A 40 13.39 -13.26 -11.64
CA THR A 40 12.19 -12.95 -12.43
C THR A 40 10.89 -12.99 -11.62
N THR A 41 10.96 -13.14 -10.30
CA THR A 41 9.79 -13.29 -9.42
C THR A 41 9.43 -11.95 -8.76
N ASP A 42 8.22 -11.89 -8.18
CA ASP A 42 7.80 -10.69 -7.43
C ASP A 42 8.39 -10.72 -6.02
N ASP A 43 9.33 -9.81 -5.77
CA ASP A 43 9.94 -9.63 -4.46
C ASP A 43 9.17 -8.66 -3.59
N THR A 44 9.14 -8.91 -2.29
CA THR A 44 8.52 -7.99 -1.33
C THR A 44 9.43 -6.80 -1.05
N LEU A 45 8.98 -5.59 -1.40
CA LEU A 45 9.71 -4.34 -1.12
C LEU A 45 9.34 -3.82 0.27
N PHE A 46 8.05 -3.74 0.56
CA PHE A 46 7.52 -3.42 1.88
C PHE A 46 6.33 -4.32 2.20
N SER A 47 6.20 -4.70 3.47
CA SER A 47 5.05 -5.45 3.95
C SER A 47 4.67 -5.06 5.37
N THR A 48 3.39 -5.15 5.68
CA THR A 48 2.87 -4.98 7.04
C THR A 48 1.77 -5.99 7.27
N THR A 49 1.84 -6.66 8.41
CA THR A 49 0.77 -7.56 8.85
C THR A 49 -0.30 -6.74 9.56
N ILE A 50 -1.47 -6.65 8.94
CA ILE A 50 -2.68 -6.14 9.55
C ILE A 50 -3.22 -7.23 10.48
N LYS A 51 -3.38 -6.88 11.76
CA LYS A 51 -3.88 -7.84 12.73
C LYS A 51 -5.36 -8.16 12.50
N ALA A 52 -5.76 -9.35 12.92
CA ALA A 52 -7.16 -9.73 12.94
C ALA A 52 -8.04 -8.63 13.57
N LYS A 53 -9.23 -8.44 13.01
CA LYS A 53 -10.24 -7.48 13.49
C LYS A 53 -9.80 -6.00 13.43
N THR A 54 -8.82 -5.64 12.59
CA THR A 54 -8.52 -4.22 12.30
C THR A 54 -9.68 -3.51 11.60
N LEU A 55 -10.50 -4.22 10.82
CA LEU A 55 -11.74 -3.73 10.20
C LEU A 55 -12.97 -4.42 10.84
N PRO A 56 -13.38 -4.07 12.07
CA PRO A 56 -14.46 -4.71 12.80
C PRO A 56 -15.86 -4.43 12.26
N LYS A 57 -16.09 -3.25 11.63
CA LYS A 57 -17.41 -2.84 11.16
C LYS A 57 -17.43 -2.59 9.66
N ASP A 58 -18.57 -2.84 9.04
CA ASP A 58 -18.76 -2.51 7.63
C ASP A 58 -18.68 -0.98 7.45
N GLY A 59 -17.97 -0.55 6.41
CA GLY A 59 -17.58 0.84 6.19
C GLY A 59 -16.22 1.23 6.77
N ASP A 60 -15.63 0.45 7.69
CA ASP A 60 -14.23 0.66 8.08
C ASP A 60 -13.32 0.45 6.86
N ARG A 61 -12.27 1.26 6.75
CA ARG A 61 -11.39 1.26 5.59
C ARG A 61 -9.90 1.37 5.93
N LEU A 62 -9.08 0.83 5.03
CA LEU A 62 -7.64 1.03 4.97
C LEU A 62 -7.30 1.78 3.69
N VAL A 63 -6.43 2.78 3.80
CA VAL A 63 -5.81 3.45 2.65
C VAL A 63 -4.31 3.18 2.72
N VAL A 64 -3.78 2.56 1.67
CA VAL A 64 -2.38 2.18 1.57
C VAL A 64 -1.75 2.99 0.46
N SER A 65 -0.60 3.60 0.72
CA SER A 65 0.17 4.28 -0.32
C SER A 65 1.61 3.75 -0.36
N ALA A 66 2.18 3.72 -1.55
CA ALA A 66 3.57 3.39 -1.75
C ALA A 66 4.12 4.13 -2.96
N TRP A 67 5.40 4.47 -2.92
CA TRP A 67 6.03 5.18 -4.02
C TRP A 67 7.52 4.84 -4.12
N GLY A 68 8.07 5.11 -5.30
CA GLY A 68 9.46 4.81 -5.58
C GLY A 68 9.90 5.25 -6.95
N VAL A 69 10.99 4.64 -7.42
CA VAL A 69 11.58 4.91 -8.73
C VAL A 69 11.94 3.61 -9.44
N PHE A 70 11.93 3.64 -10.76
CA PHE A 70 12.48 2.59 -11.59
C PHE A 70 13.94 2.88 -11.96
N ALA A 71 14.75 1.83 -12.14
CA ALA A 71 16.12 1.99 -12.62
C ALA A 71 16.19 2.62 -14.01
N VAL A 72 17.32 3.29 -14.29
CA VAL A 72 17.63 3.95 -15.57
C VAL A 72 18.09 2.90 -16.59
N ASN A 73 17.16 2.05 -17.04
CA ASN A 73 17.41 1.05 -18.07
C ASN A 73 16.11 0.67 -18.82
N GLY A 74 16.25 -0.10 -19.90
CA GLY A 74 15.14 -0.61 -20.71
C GLY A 74 14.60 -1.98 -20.30
N ASN A 75 14.86 -2.45 -19.08
CA ASN A 75 14.34 -3.74 -18.61
C ASN A 75 12.83 -3.67 -18.42
N ASN A 76 12.17 -4.83 -18.56
CA ASN A 76 10.81 -5.01 -18.09
C ASN A 76 10.76 -4.90 -16.56
N LYS A 77 9.79 -4.15 -16.05
CA LYS A 77 9.60 -3.87 -14.63
C LYS A 77 8.14 -4.04 -14.26
N ARG A 78 7.86 -4.38 -13.03
CA ARG A 78 6.49 -4.44 -12.49
C ARG A 78 6.47 -4.07 -11.03
N VAL A 79 5.46 -3.30 -10.63
CA VAL A 79 5.14 -3.03 -9.22
C VAL A 79 3.69 -3.40 -8.95
N THR A 80 3.42 -3.97 -7.78
CA THR A 80 2.09 -4.50 -7.43
C THR A 80 1.78 -4.25 -5.96
N MET A 81 0.54 -3.89 -5.64
CA MET A 81 0.01 -3.83 -4.27
C MET A 81 -0.90 -5.02 -4.00
N GLN A 82 -0.68 -5.74 -2.91
CA GLN A 82 -1.40 -6.95 -2.55
C GLN A 82 -2.00 -6.83 -1.14
N PHE A 83 -3.22 -7.33 -0.98
CA PHE A 83 -3.93 -7.52 0.28
C PHE A 83 -4.23 -9.01 0.44
N GLY A 84 -3.45 -9.67 1.31
CA GLY A 84 -3.46 -11.12 1.43
C GLY A 84 -3.06 -11.78 0.10
N ALA A 85 -3.94 -12.59 -0.46
CA ALA A 85 -3.74 -13.22 -1.77
C ALA A 85 -4.25 -12.35 -2.93
N THR A 86 -5.01 -11.28 -2.63
CA THR A 86 -5.63 -10.44 -3.64
C THR A 86 -4.68 -9.34 -4.12
N THR A 87 -4.39 -9.28 -5.42
CA THR A 87 -3.75 -8.12 -6.04
C THR A 87 -4.76 -6.98 -6.17
N LEU A 88 -4.53 -5.86 -5.47
CA LEU A 88 -5.41 -4.68 -5.54
C LEU A 88 -5.16 -3.86 -6.81
N VAL A 89 -3.89 -3.71 -7.17
CA VAL A 89 -3.44 -2.99 -8.36
C VAL A 89 -2.07 -3.49 -8.78
N SER A 90 -1.82 -3.52 -10.08
CA SER A 90 -0.50 -3.78 -10.68
C SER A 90 -0.26 -2.77 -11.78
N SER A 91 1.01 -2.37 -11.95
CA SER A 91 1.43 -1.57 -13.11
C SER A 91 1.31 -2.32 -14.44
N GLY A 92 1.13 -3.65 -14.39
CA GLY A 92 1.48 -4.51 -15.51
C GLY A 92 3.00 -4.49 -15.76
N VAL A 93 3.43 -5.11 -16.85
CA VAL A 93 4.84 -5.04 -17.26
C VAL A 93 5.06 -3.72 -17.99
N VAL A 94 5.95 -2.89 -17.46
CA VAL A 94 6.33 -1.59 -18.02
C VAL A 94 7.80 -1.55 -18.38
N VAL A 95 8.18 -0.64 -19.28
CA VAL A 95 9.58 -0.42 -19.71
C VAL A 95 9.98 1.03 -19.43
N LEU A 96 9.72 1.48 -18.21
CA LEU A 96 10.02 2.84 -17.78
C LEU A 96 11.50 2.96 -17.39
N ASN A 97 12.12 4.08 -17.76
CA ASN A 97 13.55 4.35 -17.60
C ASN A 97 13.73 5.56 -16.65
N GLY A 98 14.16 5.31 -15.42
CA GLY A 98 14.41 6.39 -14.44
C GLY A 98 13.17 7.15 -13.99
N LYS A 99 11.97 6.57 -14.14
CA LYS A 99 10.70 7.24 -13.81
C LYS A 99 10.25 6.94 -12.39
N ALA A 100 9.67 7.94 -11.75
CA ALA A 100 8.99 7.78 -10.47
C ALA A 100 7.65 7.05 -10.66
N TRP A 101 7.22 6.35 -9.62
CA TRP A 101 5.93 5.67 -9.57
C TRP A 101 5.24 5.87 -8.22
N TRP A 102 3.92 5.82 -8.25
CA TRP A 102 3.04 5.88 -7.08
C TRP A 102 1.97 4.80 -7.19
N LEU A 103 1.65 4.18 -6.05
CA LEU A 103 0.54 3.27 -5.85
C LEU A 103 -0.30 3.75 -4.68
N ILE A 104 -1.61 3.83 -4.86
CA ILE A 104 -2.56 4.03 -3.76
C ILE A 104 -3.67 2.99 -3.88
N ALA A 105 -4.11 2.43 -2.76
CA ALA A 105 -5.26 1.55 -2.73
C ALA A 105 -6.12 1.80 -1.50
N GLU A 106 -7.44 1.75 -1.69
CA GLU A 106 -8.43 1.76 -0.62
C GLU A 106 -9.11 0.40 -0.53
N ILE A 107 -9.23 -0.10 0.69
CA ILE A 107 -9.91 -1.34 1.01
C ILE A 107 -11.00 -1.01 2.02
N VAL A 108 -12.25 -1.29 1.68
CA VAL A 108 -13.41 -1.03 2.55
C VAL A 108 -14.06 -2.36 2.90
N ARG A 109 -14.33 -2.59 4.18
CA ARG A 109 -15.14 -3.75 4.58
C ARG A 109 -16.59 -3.52 4.15
N SER A 110 -17.16 -4.46 3.39
CA SER A 110 -18.55 -4.40 2.92
C SER A 110 -19.47 -5.45 3.55
N GLY A 111 -18.90 -6.37 4.32
CA GLY A 111 -19.63 -7.42 5.02
C GLY A 111 -18.69 -8.28 5.87
N ALA A 112 -19.24 -9.32 6.51
CA ALA A 112 -18.49 -10.18 7.43
C ALA A 112 -17.26 -10.85 6.81
N ALA A 113 -17.33 -11.19 5.53
CA ALA A 113 -16.27 -11.87 4.77
C ALA A 113 -16.03 -11.23 3.40
N THR A 114 -16.48 -9.99 3.18
CA THR A 114 -16.40 -9.30 1.89
C THR A 114 -15.77 -7.92 2.04
N GLN A 115 -14.93 -7.56 1.08
CA GLN A 115 -14.36 -6.22 0.97
C GLN A 115 -14.58 -5.64 -0.43
N LEU A 116 -14.48 -4.33 -0.53
CA LEU A 116 -14.35 -3.60 -1.78
C LEU A 116 -12.93 -3.05 -1.84
N GLY A 117 -12.24 -3.30 -2.94
CA GLY A 117 -10.91 -2.74 -3.20
C GLY A 117 -10.95 -1.81 -4.40
N ILE A 118 -10.25 -0.69 -4.32
CA ILE A 118 -9.89 0.12 -5.47
C ILE A 118 -8.41 0.48 -5.36
N GLY A 119 -7.67 0.32 -6.44
CA GLY A 119 -6.26 0.65 -6.49
C GLY A 119 -5.93 1.45 -7.74
N GLU A 120 -4.97 2.34 -7.59
CA GLU A 120 -4.46 3.21 -8.64
C GLU A 120 -2.93 3.12 -8.65
N TYR A 121 -2.39 3.03 -9.85
CA TYR A 121 -0.98 3.13 -10.17
C TYR A 121 -0.81 4.30 -11.12
N THR A 122 0.19 5.13 -10.86
CA THR A 122 0.62 6.19 -11.75
C THR A 122 2.14 6.22 -11.81
N ALA A 123 2.67 6.72 -12.93
CA ALA A 123 4.09 7.01 -13.06
C ALA A 123 4.27 8.43 -13.60
N ASP A 124 5.51 8.91 -13.63
CA ASP A 124 5.92 10.18 -14.26
C ASP A 124 5.82 10.11 -15.82
N THR A 125 4.70 9.59 -16.33
CA THR A 125 4.28 9.56 -17.73
C THR A 125 2.83 9.06 -17.84
N ALA A 126 2.06 9.62 -18.76
CA ALA A 126 0.65 9.28 -18.97
C ALA A 126 0.42 7.85 -19.49
N THR A 127 1.45 7.18 -20.04
CA THR A 127 1.31 5.83 -20.62
C THR A 127 1.28 4.70 -19.59
N ALA A 128 1.36 5.03 -18.31
CA ALA A 128 1.52 4.06 -17.23
C ALA A 128 0.54 4.32 -16.07
N GLU A 129 -0.68 4.75 -16.37
CA GLU A 129 -1.74 4.88 -15.37
C GLU A 129 -2.66 3.65 -15.40
N VAL A 130 -2.96 3.08 -14.23
CA VAL A 130 -3.87 1.94 -14.10
C VAL A 130 -4.80 2.19 -12.91
N MET A 131 -6.11 2.03 -13.12
CA MET A 131 -7.09 2.00 -12.03
C MET A 131 -7.83 0.66 -12.06
N THR A 132 -7.86 -0.04 -10.92
CA THR A 132 -8.45 -1.38 -10.80
C THR A 132 -9.44 -1.42 -9.65
N LYS A 133 -10.66 -1.88 -9.92
CA LYS A 133 -11.63 -2.26 -8.89
C LYS A 133 -11.52 -3.75 -8.62
N THR A 134 -11.42 -4.14 -7.36
CA THR A 134 -11.35 -5.53 -6.90
C THR A 134 -12.43 -5.82 -5.86
N ALA A 135 -12.69 -7.11 -5.64
CA ALA A 135 -13.57 -7.58 -4.57
C ALA A 135 -12.80 -8.60 -3.72
N PRO A 136 -11.90 -8.15 -2.82
CA PRO A 136 -11.20 -9.05 -1.94
C PRO A 136 -12.18 -9.81 -1.03
N ALA A 137 -11.79 -11.03 -0.66
CA ALA A 137 -12.54 -11.90 0.24
C ALA A 137 -11.63 -12.44 1.36
N GLU A 138 -10.71 -11.60 1.83
CA GLU A 138 -9.76 -11.98 2.88
C GLU A 138 -10.49 -12.18 4.21
N ASN A 139 -10.04 -13.14 5.00
CA ASN A 139 -10.63 -13.42 6.31
C ASN A 139 -10.21 -12.36 7.35
N LEU A 140 -11.08 -11.40 7.63
CA LEU A 140 -10.82 -10.31 8.60
C LEU A 140 -10.73 -10.78 10.06
N ALA A 141 -11.00 -12.05 10.35
CA ALA A 141 -10.74 -12.67 11.66
C ALA A 141 -9.33 -13.26 11.79
N ALA A 142 -8.55 -13.26 10.71
CA ALA A 142 -7.14 -13.66 10.69
C ALA A 142 -6.23 -12.44 10.43
N ASP A 143 -4.93 -12.62 10.70
CA ASP A 143 -3.91 -11.66 10.30
C ASP A 143 -3.78 -11.67 8.78
N ILE A 144 -3.70 -10.49 8.17
CA ILE A 144 -3.61 -10.31 6.71
C ILE A 144 -2.36 -9.51 6.37
N VAL A 145 -1.56 -10.00 5.43
CA VAL A 145 -0.37 -9.29 4.97
C VAL A 145 -0.74 -8.32 3.85
N LEU A 146 -0.53 -7.04 4.08
CA LEU A 146 -0.45 -6.04 3.01
C LEU A 146 1.00 -5.94 2.55
N LYS A 147 1.22 -5.97 1.24
CA LYS A 147 2.58 -5.84 0.70
C LYS A 147 2.62 -5.14 -0.65
N VAL A 148 3.71 -4.43 -0.86
CA VAL A 148 4.13 -3.91 -2.16
C VAL A 148 5.25 -4.80 -2.66
N THR A 149 5.11 -5.24 -3.91
CA THR A 149 6.13 -6.06 -4.57
C THR A 149 6.69 -5.36 -5.79
N GLY A 150 7.94 -5.70 -6.13
CA GLY A 150 8.63 -5.24 -7.32
C GLY A 150 9.30 -6.42 -8.03
N ALA A 151 9.45 -6.32 -9.34
CA ALA A 151 10.11 -7.35 -10.14
C ALA A 151 10.79 -6.79 -11.37
N SER A 152 11.82 -7.51 -11.82
CA SER A 152 12.36 -7.49 -13.17
C SER A 152 11.90 -8.75 -13.91
N PRO A 153 10.62 -8.87 -14.30
CA PRO A 153 9.98 -10.16 -14.62
C PRO A 153 10.56 -10.89 -15.85
N THR A 154 11.36 -10.20 -16.67
CA THR A 154 12.01 -10.79 -17.85
C THR A 154 13.52 -10.89 -17.67
N THR A 155 14.17 -9.79 -17.28
CA THR A 155 15.64 -9.72 -17.22
C THR A 155 16.19 -10.35 -15.94
N GLY A 156 15.43 -10.30 -14.84
CA GLY A 156 15.90 -10.76 -13.53
C GLY A 156 17.02 -9.90 -12.96
N ALA A 157 16.99 -8.58 -13.19
CA ALA A 157 17.98 -7.66 -12.65
C ALA A 157 17.57 -7.11 -11.28
N ALA A 158 18.53 -7.01 -10.35
CA ALA A 158 18.30 -6.42 -9.04
C ALA A 158 18.11 -4.90 -9.14
N ASN A 159 17.33 -4.35 -8.21
CA ASN A 159 17.07 -2.92 -8.05
C ASN A 159 16.47 -2.24 -9.30
N ASP A 160 15.80 -3.02 -10.17
CA ASP A 160 15.05 -2.46 -11.29
C ASP A 160 13.84 -1.66 -10.81
N VAL A 161 13.24 -2.09 -9.69
CA VAL A 161 12.17 -1.41 -8.98
C VAL A 161 12.65 -1.10 -7.57
N LEU A 162 12.70 0.19 -7.21
CA LEU A 162 13.09 0.66 -5.89
C LEU A 162 11.90 1.35 -5.21
N ALA A 163 11.46 0.83 -4.06
CA ALA A 163 10.46 1.50 -3.23
C ALA A 163 11.12 2.34 -2.14
N HIS A 164 10.65 3.58 -1.97
CA HIS A 164 11.19 4.51 -0.98
C HIS A 164 10.22 4.75 0.17
N GLY A 165 8.92 4.85 -0.10
CA GLY A 165 7.92 5.11 0.93
C GLY A 165 6.76 4.13 0.88
N TYR A 166 6.22 3.84 2.06
CA TYR A 166 5.05 3.00 2.26
C TYR A 166 4.29 3.47 3.50
N SER A 167 2.97 3.59 3.43
CA SER A 167 2.16 3.95 4.59
C SER A 167 0.77 3.35 4.54
N ILE A 168 0.18 3.20 5.73
CA ILE A 168 -1.18 2.68 5.92
C ILE A 168 -1.93 3.59 6.87
N LEU A 169 -3.07 4.09 6.41
CA LEU A 169 -4.04 4.83 7.21
C LEU A 169 -5.28 3.95 7.42
N GLY A 170 -5.74 3.87 8.67
CA GLY A 170 -7.00 3.25 9.02
C GLY A 170 -8.03 4.32 9.33
N LEU A 171 -9.23 4.20 8.74
CA LEU A 171 -10.34 5.09 9.03
C LEU A 171 -11.51 4.27 9.52
N LYS A 172 -12.11 4.74 10.62
CA LYS A 172 -13.28 4.14 11.24
C LYS A 172 -14.55 4.83 10.76
N ASN A 173 -15.59 4.05 10.51
CA ASN A 173 -16.94 4.53 10.25
C ASN A 173 -17.74 4.62 11.55
#